data_AF-K8GLY0-F1
#
_entry.id   AF-K8GLY0-F1
#
_cell.length_a   1.000
_cell.length_b   1.000
_cell.length_c   1.000
_cell.angle_alpha   90.00
_cell.angle_beta   90.00
_cell.angle_gamma   90.00
#
_symmetry.space_group_name_H-M   'P 1'
#
loop_
_entity.id
_entity.type
_entity.pdbx_description
1 polymer ?
#
loop_
_entity_poly.entity_id
_entity_poly.type
_entity_poly.pdbx_seq_one_letter_code
_entity_poly.pdbx_strand_id
1 'polypeptide(L)' 'MILQQLQNYLRTHPQTSLAELTHHFLTHHFQSDADALRGMLVQLIRKGRVRKLAGKQCGGCHSCAPESLELYEWVNPNS' A
#
# COMPACT_ATOMS: atom_id res chain seq x y z
N MET A 1 4.17 -13.92 9.83
CA MET A 1 2.74 -13.55 9.68
C MET A 1 2.57 -12.52 8.57
N ILE A 2 1.41 -12.44 7.92
CA ILE A 2 1.17 -11.55 6.76
C ILE A 2 1.52 -10.08 7.03
N LEU A 3 1.19 -9.58 8.23
CA LEU A 3 1.45 -8.20 8.61
C LEU A 3 2.95 -7.88 8.70
N GLN A 4 3.78 -8.84 9.09
CA GLN A 4 5.25 -8.67 9.08
C GLN A 4 5.79 -8.63 7.66
N GLN A 5 5.27 -9.48 6.76
CA GLN A 5 5.65 -9.45 5.34
C GLN A 5 5.29 -8.10 4.72
N LEU A 6 4.08 -7.59 4.98
CA LEU A 6 3.65 -6.26 4.54
C LEU A 6 4.56 -5.15 5.07
N GLN A 7 4.91 -5.18 6.36
CA GLN A 7 5.83 -4.18 6.94
C GLN A 7 7.24 -4.28 6.33
N ASN A 8 7.76 -5.49 6.13
CA ASN A 8 9.07 -5.67 5.49
C ASN A 8 9.06 -5.18 4.04
N TYR A 9 8.01 -5.52 3.30
CA TYR A 9 7.82 -5.06 1.92
C TYR A 9 7.74 -3.53 1.85
N LEU A 10 6.97 -2.88 2.73
CA LEU A 10 6.89 -1.40 2.79
C LEU A 10 8.21 -0.76 3.23
N ARG A 11 9.03 -1.46 4.01
CA ARG A 11 10.37 -0.98 4.39
C ARG A 11 11.36 -1.05 3.22
N THR A 12 11.27 -2.06 2.36
CA THR A 12 12.12 -2.18 1.17
C THR A 12 11.58 -1.36 -0.01
N HIS A 13 10.27 -1.16 -0.07
CA HIS A 13 9.55 -0.35 -1.06
C HIS A 13 8.88 0.82 -0.34
N PRO A 14 9.59 1.95 -0.14
CA PRO A 14 9.09 3.07 0.66
C PRO A 14 7.86 3.74 0.06
N GLN A 15 7.57 3.52 -1.22
CA GLN A 15 6.37 3.98 -1.91
C GLN A 15 5.81 2.83 -2.75
N THR A 16 4.54 2.47 -2.54
CA THR A 16 3.87 1.41 -3.31
C THR A 16 2.37 1.72 -3.44
N SER A 17 1.72 1.13 -4.45
CA SER A 17 0.28 1.29 -4.69
C SER A 17 -0.52 0.13 -4.07
N LEU A 18 -1.80 0.37 -3.78
CA LEU A 18 -2.70 -0.70 -3.32
C LEU A 18 -2.78 -1.83 -4.35
N ALA A 19 -2.80 -1.48 -5.64
CA ALA A 19 -2.81 -2.45 -6.74
C ALA A 19 -1.54 -3.34 -6.71
N GLU A 20 -0.37 -2.74 -6.53
CA GLU A 20 0.90 -3.48 -6.49
C GLU A 20 1.00 -4.39 -5.27
N LEU A 21 0.58 -3.90 -4.09
CA LEU A 21 0.46 -4.74 -2.89
C LEU A 21 -0.48 -5.92 -3.13
N THR A 22 -1.69 -5.65 -3.63
CA THR A 22 -2.68 -6.71 -3.89
C THR A 22 -2.14 -7.75 -4.86
N HIS A 23 -1.52 -7.31 -5.96
CA HIS A 23 -0.90 -8.21 -6.91
C HIS A 23 0.23 -9.03 -6.29
N HIS A 24 1.10 -8.41 -5.49
CA HIS A 24 2.18 -9.10 -4.78
C HIS A 24 1.62 -10.18 -3.84
N PHE A 25 0.65 -9.84 -2.98
CA PHE A 25 0.08 -10.81 -2.03
C PHE A 25 -0.73 -11.92 -2.70
N LEU A 26 -1.41 -11.64 -3.81
CA LEU A 26 -2.08 -12.67 -4.62
C LEU A 26 -1.06 -13.65 -5.22
N THR A 27 0.03 -13.15 -5.80
CA THR A 27 1.12 -13.98 -6.36
C THR A 27 1.83 -14.79 -5.28
N HIS A 28 1.96 -14.25 -4.07
CA HIS A 28 2.53 -14.96 -2.91
C HIS A 28 1.56 -15.94 -2.23
N HIS A 29 0.43 -16.28 -2.87
CA HIS A 29 -0.60 -17.20 -2.37
C HIS A 29 -1.16 -16.85 -0.98
N PHE A 30 -1.13 -15.57 -0.60
CA PHE A 30 -1.62 -15.12 0.70
C PHE A 30 -3.14 -14.88 0.75
N GLN A 31 -3.85 -15.08 -0.38
CA GLN A 31 -5.30 -14.85 -0.54
C GLN A 31 -5.77 -13.57 0.16
N SER A 32 -5.05 -12.48 -0.05
CA SER A 32 -5.33 -11.21 0.60
C SER A 32 -5.84 -10.22 -0.41
N ASP A 33 -7.12 -9.94 -0.30
CA ASP A 33 -7.80 -8.95 -1.11
C ASP A 33 -7.40 -7.52 -0.73
N ALA A 34 -7.66 -6.59 -1.64
CA ALA A 34 -7.40 -5.16 -1.45
C ALA A 34 -8.03 -4.62 -0.15
N ASP A 35 -9.21 -5.10 0.23
CA ASP A 35 -9.90 -4.65 1.45
C ASP A 35 -9.16 -5.11 2.73
N ALA A 36 -8.69 -6.36 2.76
CA ALA A 36 -7.89 -6.88 3.88
C ALA A 36 -6.57 -6.10 4.03
N LEU A 37 -5.89 -5.84 2.91
CA LEU A 37 -4.67 -5.02 2.87
C LEU A 37 -4.95 -3.58 3.32
N ARG A 38 -6.06 -3.00 2.87
CA ARG A 38 -6.49 -1.65 3.28
C ARG A 38 -6.74 -1.58 4.79
N GLY A 39 -7.40 -2.59 5.37
CA GLY A 39 -7.57 -2.70 6.82
C GLY A 39 -6.23 -2.71 7.57
N MET A 40 -5.27 -3.50 7.10
CA MET A 40 -3.92 -3.56 7.69
C MET A 40 -3.16 -2.23 7.53
N LEU A 41 -3.22 -1.60 6.36
CA LEU A 41 -2.61 -0.30 6.09
C LEU A 41 -3.22 0.79 6.97
N VAL A 42 -4.54 0.80 7.16
CA VAL A 42 -5.22 1.74 8.06
C VAL A 42 -4.72 1.60 9.49
N GLN A 43 -4.48 0.36 9.97
CA GLN A 43 -3.87 0.16 11.29
C GLN A 43 -2.45 0.72 11.36
N LEU A 44 -1.64 0.56 10.32
CA LEU A 44 -0.28 1.10 10.25
C LEU A 44 -0.27 2.64 10.16
N ILE A 45 -1.24 3.22 9.45
CA ILE A 45 -1.46 4.66 9.37
C ILE A 45 -1.82 5.23 10.74
N ARG A 46 -2.75 4.59 11.46
CA ARG A 46 -3.10 4.98 12.83
C ARG A 46 -1.92 4.89 13.79
N LYS A 47 -0.99 3.97 13.54
CA LYS A 47 0.27 3.83 14.30
C LYS A 47 1.36 4.82 13.85
N GLY A 48 1.11 5.66 12.84
CA GLY A 48 2.07 6.62 12.31
C GLY A 48 3.25 5.98 11.54
N ARG A 49 3.12 4.73 11.11
CA ARG A 49 4.19 3.99 10.39
C ARG A 49 4.07 4.12 8.87
N VAL A 50 2.86 4.36 8.39
CA VAL A 50 2.53 4.45 6.96
C VAL A 50 1.70 5.71 6.75
N ARG A 51 1.82 6.35 5.59
CA ARG A 51 0.98 7.47 5.18
C ARG A 51 0.35 7.16 3.84
N LYS A 52 -0.92 7.52 3.68
CA LYS A 52 -1.59 7.48 2.38
C LYS A 52 -1.19 8.73 1.61
N LEU A 53 -0.62 8.54 0.43
CA LEU A 53 -0.36 9.59 -0.53
C LEU A 53 -1.61 9.79 -1.37
N ALA A 54 -2.09 11.02 -1.43
CA ALA A 54 -3.08 11.39 -2.43
C ALA A 54 -2.38 11.34 -3.80
N GLY A 55 -2.68 10.30 -4.60
CA GLY A 55 -2.22 10.24 -5.98
C GLY A 55 -2.63 11.52 -6.69
N LYS A 56 -1.67 12.22 -7.31
CA LYS A 56 -2.00 13.37 -8.17
C LYS A 56 -3.00 12.86 -9.19
N GLN A 57 -4.22 13.41 -9.18
CA GLN A 57 -5.16 13.23 -10.28
C GLN A 57 -4.43 13.69 -11.53
N CYS A 58 -4.03 12.73 -12.34
CA CYS A 58 -3.61 12.96 -13.69
C CYS A 58 -4.79 13.66 -14.38
N GLY A 59 -4.63 14.95 -14.68
CA GLY A 59 -5.70 15.83 -15.18
C GLY A 59 -6.19 15.52 -16.60
N GLY A 60 -6.06 14.28 -17.08
CA GLY A 60 -6.47 13.90 -18.44
C GLY A 60 -6.31 12.43 -18.84
N CYS A 61 -5.83 11.52 -17.98
CA CYS A 61 -5.72 10.10 -18.35
C CYS A 61 -6.96 9.32 -17.89
N HIS A 62 -7.73 8.82 -18.85
CA HIS A 62 -8.86 7.93 -18.63
C HIS A 62 -8.46 6.45 -18.42
N SER A 63 -7.16 6.12 -18.47
CA SER A 63 -6.67 4.73 -18.39
C SER A 63 -6.14 4.30 -17.02
N CYS A 64 -6.09 5.18 -16.03
CA CYS A 64 -5.56 4.81 -14.71
C CYS A 64 -6.66 4.22 -13.84
N ALA A 65 -6.50 2.96 -13.46
CA ALA A 65 -7.37 2.32 -12.47
C ALA A 65 -7.28 3.08 -11.12
N PRO A 66 -8.40 3.26 -10.41
CA PRO A 66 -8.44 4.02 -9.15
C PRO A 66 -7.54 3.41 -8.06
N GLU A 67 -7.32 2.09 -8.09
CA GLU A 67 -6.47 1.37 -7.16
C GLU A 67 -4.97 1.65 -7.37
N SER A 68 -4.57 1.99 -8.60
CA SER A 68 -3.21 2.44 -8.92
C SER A 68 -2.95 3.88 -8.46
N LEU A 69 -4.01 4.65 -8.18
CA LEU A 69 -3.92 6.01 -7.66
C LEU A 69 -3.82 6.04 -6.13
N GLU A 70 -4.13 4.93 -5.46
CA GLU A 70 -3.99 4.78 -4.02
C GLU A 70 -2.56 4.39 -3.65
N LEU A 71 -1.74 5.41 -3.41
CA LEU A 71 -0.35 5.24 -3.02
C LEU A 71 -0.21 5.27 -1.50
N TYR A 72 0.69 4.44 -0.99
CA TYR A 72 1.07 4.36 0.42
C TYR A 72 2.58 4.48 0.52
N GLU A 73 3.03 5.22 1.52
CA GLU A 73 4.44 5.37 1.82
C GLU A 73 4.77 4.94 3.25
N TRP A 74 5.95 4.34 3.44
CA TRP A 74 6.47 4.05 4.77
C TRP A 74 7.06 5.31 5.39
N VAL A 75 6.47 5.75 6.50
CA VAL A 75 6.94 6.90 7.27
C VAL A 75 7.80 6.33 8.40
N ASN A 76 9.10 6.24 8.15
CA ASN A 76 10.02 5.78 9.19
C ASN A 76 10.17 6.89 10.25
N PRO A 77 9.91 6.64 11.55
CA PRO A 77 10.11 7.67 12.58
C PRO A 77 11.58 7.84 13.01
N ASN A 78 12.54 7.22 12.33
CA ASN A 78 13.96 7.29 12.69
C ASN A 78 14.70 8.26 11.77
N SER A 79 14.45 9.56 11.97
CA SER A 79 15.44 10.63 11.74
C SER A 79 16.29 10.81 12.99
#